data_AF-A0A5B6TAX3-F1
#
_entry.id   AF-A0A5B6TAX3-F1
#
_cell.length_a   1.000
_cell.length_b   1.000
_cell.length_c   1.000
_cell.angle_alpha   90.00
_cell.angle_beta   90.00
_cell.angle_gamma   90.00
#
_symmetry.space_group_name_H-M   'P 1'
#
loop_
_entity.id
_entity.type
_entity.pdbx_description
1 polymer ?
#
loop_
_entity_poly.entity_id
_entity_poly.type
_entity_poly.pdbx_seq_one_letter_code
_entity_poly.pdbx_strand_id
1 'polypeptide(L)'
;MKLLNQLFALCLGIASLLLFASCTQEAQRETNAEANEVEAETRSAGSEISSEANEAGNEANRDLNNFSTWVSDKTSRAKTATKEEWQELKTEYKTREAKLDAQSSTWDEKTKQKWQQTKASWNKFEDSTQARLGIPEDND
;
A
#
# COMPACT_ATOMS: atom_id res chain seq x y z
N MET A 1 0.70 5.84 27.68
CA MET A 1 0.88 4.38 27.49
C MET A 1 -0.49 3.70 27.46
N LYS A 2 -1.11 3.66 26.28
CA LYS A 2 -2.36 2.93 26.00
C LYS A 2 -2.18 2.25 24.64
N LEU A 3 -1.33 1.23 24.63
CA LEU A 3 -1.16 0.27 23.55
C LEU A 3 -0.96 -1.06 24.28
N LEU A 4 -1.64 -2.12 23.82
CA LEU A 4 -1.68 -3.50 24.36
C LEU A 4 -3.01 -3.91 25.00
N ASN A 5 -4.14 -3.82 24.27
CA ASN A 5 -5.36 -4.50 24.74
C ASN A 5 -6.28 -5.06 23.64
N GLN A 6 -5.74 -5.74 22.64
CA GLN A 6 -6.53 -6.40 21.58
C GLN A 6 -5.89 -7.72 21.06
N LEU A 7 -5.10 -8.45 21.86
CA LEU A 7 -4.39 -9.66 21.39
C LEU A 7 -4.54 -10.89 22.31
N PHE A 8 -5.67 -11.02 23.00
CA PHE A 8 -6.03 -12.22 23.76
C PHE A 8 -7.50 -12.58 23.51
N ALA A 9 -7.75 -13.17 22.34
CA ALA A 9 -8.96 -13.96 22.06
C ALA A 9 -8.55 -15.29 21.40
N LEU A 10 -7.55 -15.93 22.00
CA LEU A 10 -7.16 -17.31 21.72
C LEU A 10 -7.51 -18.13 22.97
N CYS A 11 -8.10 -19.31 22.75
CA CYS A 11 -8.49 -20.34 23.74
C CYS A 11 -9.87 -20.18 24.40
N LEU A 12 -10.89 -20.79 23.80
CA LEU A 12 -11.87 -21.64 24.51
C LEU A 12 -12.85 -22.26 23.50
N GLY A 13 -12.66 -23.54 23.19
CA GLY A 13 -13.58 -24.26 22.31
C GLY A 13 -13.14 -25.67 21.91
N ILE A 14 -12.41 -26.41 22.76
CA ILE A 14 -12.16 -27.85 22.55
C ILE A 14 -12.63 -28.59 23.80
N ALA A 15 -13.90 -28.97 23.81
CA ALA A 15 -14.44 -30.01 24.70
C ALA A 15 -15.86 -30.37 24.25
N SER A 16 -15.99 -31.25 23.26
CA SER A 16 -17.19 -32.08 23.03
C SER A 16 -16.85 -33.16 22.01
N LEU A 17 -16.10 -34.17 22.46
CA LEU A 17 -15.96 -35.42 21.76
C LEU A 17 -16.50 -36.51 22.69
N LEU A 18 -17.19 -37.48 22.06
CA LEU A 18 -17.75 -38.72 22.59
C LEU A 18 -19.18 -38.61 23.12
N LEU A 19 -20.13 -38.89 22.22
CA LEU A 19 -21.09 -39.98 22.32
C LEU A 19 -21.82 -40.03 20.97
N PHE A 20 -21.60 -41.07 20.16
CA PHE A 20 -22.52 -41.72 19.20
C PHE A 20 -21.68 -42.59 18.26
N ALA A 21 -21.26 -43.75 18.79
CA ALA A 21 -20.79 -44.87 17.98
C ALA A 21 -21.98 -45.78 17.69
N SER A 22 -22.66 -45.58 16.55
CA SER A 22 -23.46 -46.63 15.91
C SER A 22 -23.82 -46.24 14.48
N CYS A 23 -23.37 -47.08 13.54
CA CYS A 23 -23.82 -47.21 12.14
C CYS A 23 -23.52 -46.05 11.18
N THR A 24 -22.44 -46.16 10.41
CA THR A 24 -22.46 -46.46 8.95
C THR A 24 -21.07 -46.20 8.35
N GLN A 25 -20.50 -47.24 7.74
CA GLN A 25 -19.21 -47.24 7.05
C GLN A 25 -19.29 -46.57 5.65
N GLU A 26 -20.40 -45.93 5.32
CA GLU A 26 -20.66 -45.30 4.01
C GLU A 26 -20.61 -43.77 4.07
N ALA A 27 -20.77 -43.13 5.24
CA ALA A 27 -20.74 -41.67 5.38
C ALA A 27 -19.33 -41.06 5.37
N GLN A 28 -18.27 -41.87 5.52
CA GLN A 28 -16.90 -41.38 5.62
C GLN A 28 -16.22 -41.13 4.26
N ARG A 29 -16.82 -41.61 3.16
CA ARG A 29 -16.30 -41.41 1.79
C ARG A 29 -16.76 -40.10 1.16
N GLU A 30 -17.84 -39.50 1.62
CA GLU A 30 -18.38 -38.25 1.06
C GLU A 30 -17.79 -37.01 1.77
N THR A 31 -17.51 -37.10 3.07
CA THR A 31 -16.86 -35.99 3.83
C THR A 31 -15.39 -35.73 3.47
N ASN A 32 -14.73 -36.64 2.75
CA ASN A 32 -13.34 -36.44 2.30
C ASN A 32 -13.25 -35.74 0.93
N ALA A 33 -14.33 -35.72 0.15
CA ALA A 33 -14.40 -34.99 -1.10
C ALA A 33 -14.67 -33.50 -0.85
N GLU A 34 -15.63 -33.18 0.03
CA GLU A 34 -16.02 -31.79 0.29
C GLU A 34 -15.01 -30.99 1.14
N ALA A 35 -14.23 -31.65 2.00
CA ALA A 35 -13.13 -31.01 2.73
C ALA A 35 -11.94 -30.65 1.82
N ASN A 36 -11.72 -31.44 0.76
CA ASN A 36 -10.64 -31.23 -0.20
C ASN A 36 -10.96 -30.11 -1.20
N GLU A 37 -12.24 -29.93 -1.56
CA GLU A 37 -12.68 -28.85 -2.45
C GLU A 37 -12.61 -27.48 -1.76
N VAL A 38 -13.01 -27.37 -0.49
CA VAL A 38 -12.96 -26.10 0.26
C VAL A 38 -11.51 -25.65 0.56
N GLU A 39 -10.59 -26.59 0.81
CA GLU A 39 -9.16 -26.28 0.96
C GLU A 39 -8.49 -25.86 -0.36
N ALA A 40 -8.92 -26.42 -1.50
CA ALA A 40 -8.41 -26.06 -2.82
C ALA A 40 -8.87 -24.67 -3.25
N GLU A 41 -10.15 -24.34 -3.07
CA GLU A 41 -10.72 -23.02 -3.35
C GLU A 41 -10.09 -21.93 -2.47
N THR A 42 -9.85 -22.22 -1.19
CA THR A 42 -9.19 -21.28 -0.25
C THR A 42 -7.70 -21.09 -0.55
N ARG A 43 -6.98 -22.15 -0.96
CA ARG A 43 -5.58 -22.03 -1.39
C ARG A 43 -5.46 -21.32 -2.74
N SER A 44 -6.39 -21.54 -3.66
CA SER A 44 -6.44 -20.83 -4.94
C SER A 44 -6.67 -19.34 -4.71
N ALA A 45 -7.72 -18.98 -3.98
CA ALA A 45 -8.01 -17.58 -3.64
C ALA A 45 -6.87 -16.92 -2.83
N GLY A 46 -6.28 -17.63 -1.87
CA GLY A 46 -5.13 -17.14 -1.11
C GLY A 46 -3.87 -16.96 -1.96
N SER A 47 -3.64 -17.83 -2.94
CA SER A 47 -2.53 -17.73 -3.88
C SER A 47 -2.74 -16.58 -4.88
N GLU A 48 -3.96 -16.38 -5.37
CA GLU A 48 -4.32 -15.28 -6.27
C GLU A 48 -4.20 -13.93 -5.56
N ILE A 49 -4.79 -13.78 -4.37
CA ILE A 49 -4.67 -12.56 -3.56
C ILE A 49 -3.20 -12.26 -3.21
N SER A 50 -2.41 -13.30 -2.89
CA SER A 50 -0.99 -13.12 -2.62
C SER A 50 -0.20 -12.73 -3.87
N SER A 51 -0.57 -13.22 -5.06
CA SER A 51 0.09 -12.85 -6.32
C SER A 51 -0.26 -11.41 -6.69
N GLU A 52 -1.54 -11.04 -6.66
CA GLU A 52 -2.03 -9.69 -6.94
C GLU A 52 -1.44 -8.65 -5.99
N ALA A 53 -1.34 -8.97 -4.69
CA ALA A 53 -0.72 -8.08 -3.71
C ALA A 53 0.79 -7.88 -3.96
N ASN A 54 1.51 -8.93 -4.39
CA ASN A 54 2.92 -8.83 -4.73
C ASN A 54 3.14 -8.03 -6.02
N GLU A 55 2.31 -8.23 -7.04
CA GLU A 55 2.36 -7.47 -8.29
C GLU A 55 2.04 -5.99 -8.05
N ALA A 56 0.97 -5.69 -7.30
CA ALA A 56 0.60 -4.33 -6.92
C ALA A 56 1.69 -3.65 -6.09
N GLY A 57 2.34 -4.36 -5.16
CA GLY A 57 3.47 -3.86 -4.38
C GLY A 57 4.69 -3.53 -5.25
N ASN A 58 4.97 -4.36 -6.26
CA ASN A 58 6.07 -4.14 -7.19
C ASN A 58 5.80 -2.96 -8.15
N GLU A 59 4.57 -2.83 -8.64
CA GLU A 59 4.13 -1.69 -9.45
C GLU A 59 4.21 -0.38 -8.65
N ALA A 60 3.68 -0.36 -7.43
CA ALA A 60 3.75 0.78 -6.52
C ALA A 60 5.19 1.27 -6.28
N ASN A 61 6.10 0.35 -5.99
CA ASN A 61 7.50 0.70 -5.78
C ASN A 61 8.15 1.26 -7.05
N ARG A 62 7.82 0.69 -8.22
CA ARG A 62 8.29 1.20 -9.51
C ARG A 62 7.78 2.60 -9.80
N ASP A 63 6.49 2.85 -9.59
CA ASP A 63 5.86 4.16 -9.79
C ASP A 63 6.45 5.22 -8.85
N LEU A 64 6.64 4.88 -7.57
CA LEU A 64 7.32 5.76 -6.61
C LEU A 64 8.77 6.06 -7.01
N ASN A 65 9.51 5.07 -7.51
CA ASN A 65 10.89 5.25 -7.98
C ASN A 65 10.95 6.19 -9.19
N ASN A 66 10.05 6.01 -10.16
CA ASN A 66 9.92 6.87 -11.32
C ASN A 66 9.60 8.31 -10.89
N PHE A 67 8.65 8.46 -9.96
CA PHE A 67 8.27 9.78 -9.46
C PHE A 67 9.39 10.47 -8.70
N SER A 68 10.09 9.76 -7.82
CA SER A 68 11.22 10.30 -7.07
C SER A 68 12.36 10.74 -8.01
N THR A 69 12.60 9.97 -9.08
CA THR A 69 13.57 10.34 -10.13
C THR A 69 13.13 11.59 -10.89
N TRP A 70 11.84 11.68 -11.25
CA TRP A 70 11.26 12.85 -11.89
C TRP A 70 11.38 14.09 -11.00
N VAL A 71 11.03 13.99 -9.70
CA VAL A 71 11.21 15.08 -8.74
C VAL A 71 12.67 15.53 -8.73
N SER A 72 13.62 14.60 -8.61
CA SER A 72 15.06 14.92 -8.61
C SER A 72 15.53 15.60 -9.89
N ASP A 73 15.05 15.20 -11.08
CA ASP A 73 15.38 15.84 -12.35
C ASP A 73 14.85 17.28 -12.38
N LYS A 74 13.58 17.47 -12.02
CA LYS A 74 12.93 18.76 -12.03
C LYS A 74 13.55 19.73 -11.03
N THR A 75 13.83 19.28 -9.80
CA THR A 75 14.50 20.10 -8.78
C THR A 75 15.90 20.53 -9.23
N SER A 76 16.61 19.68 -9.98
CA SER A 76 17.95 20.01 -10.52
C SER A 76 17.88 21.12 -11.59
N ARG A 77 16.85 21.08 -12.44
CA ARG A 77 16.71 21.97 -13.60
C ARG A 77 15.99 23.30 -13.29
N ALA A 78 15.21 23.36 -12.22
CA ALA A 78 14.34 24.49 -11.93
C ALA A 78 15.03 25.74 -11.35
N LYS A 79 16.37 25.78 -11.27
CA LYS A 79 17.12 26.98 -10.91
C LYS A 79 16.82 28.18 -11.82
N THR A 80 16.43 27.92 -13.07
CA THR A 80 16.13 28.93 -14.09
C THR A 80 14.66 28.96 -14.49
N ALA A 81 13.78 28.20 -13.82
CA ALA A 81 12.37 28.16 -14.17
C ALA A 81 11.72 29.55 -13.99
N THR A 82 10.89 29.93 -14.95
CA THR A 82 10.00 31.09 -14.88
C THR A 82 8.81 30.82 -13.94
N LYS A 83 7.99 31.84 -13.69
CA LYS A 83 6.80 31.70 -12.84
C LYS A 83 5.76 30.80 -13.50
N GLU A 84 5.62 30.91 -14.82
CA GLU A 84 4.70 30.11 -15.62
C GLU A 84 5.12 28.63 -15.62
N GLU A 85 6.40 28.35 -15.91
CA GLU A 85 6.95 26.98 -15.85
C GLU A 85 6.84 26.38 -14.44
N TRP A 86 6.97 27.21 -13.40
CA TRP A 86 6.78 26.76 -12.01
C TRP A 86 5.34 26.34 -11.73
N GLN A 87 4.34 27.10 -12.20
CA GLN A 87 2.93 26.76 -12.01
C GLN A 87 2.54 25.47 -12.74
N GLU A 88 3.05 25.28 -13.96
CA GLU A 88 2.88 24.04 -14.71
C GLU A 88 3.50 22.85 -13.97
N LEU A 89 4.73 23.03 -13.46
CA LEU A 89 5.42 21.99 -12.71
C LEU A 89 4.70 21.62 -11.41
N LYS A 90 4.21 22.60 -10.66
CA LYS A 90 3.42 22.39 -9.43
C LYS A 90 2.12 21.62 -9.72
N THR A 91 1.46 21.93 -10.84
CA THR A 91 0.26 21.22 -11.28
C THR A 91 0.56 19.75 -11.64
N GLU A 92 1.66 19.52 -12.38
CA GLU A 92 2.11 18.17 -12.72
C GLU A 92 2.48 17.36 -11.45
N TYR A 93 3.15 18.00 -10.49
CA TYR A 93 3.45 17.39 -9.19
C TYR A 93 2.17 16.96 -8.46
N LYS A 94 1.22 17.88 -8.24
CA LYS A 94 -0.03 17.59 -7.51
C LYS A 94 -0.82 16.44 -8.16
N THR A 95 -0.84 16.39 -9.49
CA THR A 95 -1.52 15.30 -10.23
C THR A 95 -0.88 13.94 -9.97
N ARG A 96 0.46 13.88 -10.03
CA ARG A 96 1.22 12.64 -9.78
C ARG A 96 1.18 12.24 -8.30
N GLU A 97 1.21 13.21 -7.40
CA GLU A 97 1.06 13.02 -5.96
C GLU A 97 -0.28 12.37 -5.61
N ALA A 98 -1.39 12.93 -6.12
CA ALA A 98 -2.72 12.40 -5.85
C ALA A 98 -2.89 10.94 -6.32
N LYS A 99 -2.30 10.58 -7.47
CA LYS A 99 -2.28 9.19 -7.97
C LYS A 99 -1.58 8.27 -6.97
N LEU A 100 -0.40 8.68 -6.49
CA LEU A 100 0.42 7.88 -5.58
C LEU A 100 -0.20 7.79 -4.17
N ASP A 101 -0.76 8.89 -3.66
CA ASP A 101 -1.45 8.90 -2.36
C ASP A 101 -2.66 7.96 -2.35
N ALA A 102 -3.41 7.87 -3.45
CA ALA A 102 -4.53 6.92 -3.58
C ALA A 102 -4.06 5.45 -3.48
N GLN A 103 -2.87 5.14 -3.98
CA GLN A 103 -2.27 3.80 -3.91
C GLN A 103 -1.55 3.56 -2.58
N SER A 104 -1.21 4.61 -1.82
CA SER A 104 -0.32 4.53 -0.66
C SER A 104 -0.82 3.65 0.49
N SER A 105 -2.13 3.40 0.57
CA SER A 105 -2.73 2.59 1.64
C SER A 105 -2.23 1.15 1.64
N THR A 106 -2.01 0.57 0.46
CA THR A 106 -1.58 -0.83 0.26
C THR A 106 -0.07 -1.03 0.35
N TRP A 107 0.69 0.06 0.47
CA TRP A 107 2.15 0.00 0.46
C TRP A 107 2.71 -0.51 1.78
N ASP A 108 3.84 -1.21 1.68
CA ASP A 108 4.66 -1.55 2.83
C ASP A 108 5.28 -0.29 3.48
N GLU A 109 5.75 -0.44 4.71
CA GLU A 109 6.28 0.66 5.51
C GLU A 109 7.52 1.33 4.88
N LYS A 110 8.39 0.56 4.22
CA LYS A 110 9.59 1.09 3.57
C LYS A 110 9.20 1.96 2.38
N THR A 111 8.23 1.53 1.59
CA THR A 111 7.70 2.28 0.45
C THR A 111 7.01 3.56 0.95
N LYS A 112 6.22 3.50 2.04
CA LYS A 112 5.64 4.69 2.70
C LYS A 112 6.69 5.67 3.22
N GLN A 113 7.77 5.19 3.83
CA GLN A 113 8.85 6.06 4.30
C GLN A 113 9.56 6.77 3.14
N LYS A 114 9.84 6.04 2.06
CA LYS A 114 10.42 6.64 0.85
C LYS A 114 9.51 7.70 0.26
N TRP A 115 8.20 7.46 0.28
CA TRP A 115 7.22 8.43 -0.17
C TRP A 115 7.25 9.72 0.62
N GLN A 116 7.27 9.64 1.96
CA GLN A 116 7.39 10.83 2.81
C GLN A 116 8.69 11.60 2.58
N GLN A 117 9.80 10.90 2.31
CA GLN A 117 11.07 11.55 1.97
C GLN A 117 10.98 12.32 0.64
N THR A 118 10.32 11.74 -0.37
CA THR A 118 10.10 12.42 -1.66
C THR A 118 9.24 13.67 -1.50
N LYS A 119 8.16 13.60 -0.70
CA LYS A 119 7.33 14.77 -0.38
C LYS A 119 8.11 15.86 0.35
N ALA A 120 8.88 15.48 1.38
CA ALA A 120 9.71 16.44 2.10
C ALA A 120 10.79 17.09 1.20
N SER A 121 11.36 16.34 0.26
CA SER A 121 12.31 16.88 -0.72
C SER A 121 11.65 17.86 -1.69
N TRP A 122 10.43 17.57 -2.11
CA TRP A 122 9.64 18.45 -2.96
C TRP A 122 9.32 19.76 -2.23
N ASN A 123 8.79 19.71 -1.00
CA ASN A 123 8.41 20.90 -0.24
C ASN A 123 9.59 21.86 -0.07
N LYS A 124 10.77 21.35 0.32
CA LYS A 124 11.99 22.18 0.42
C LYS A 124 12.35 22.88 -0.90
N PHE A 125 12.12 22.21 -2.01
CA PHE A 125 12.37 22.76 -3.34
C PHE A 125 11.30 23.78 -3.74
N GLU A 126 10.04 23.52 -3.40
CA GLU A 126 8.91 24.44 -3.56
C GLU A 126 9.17 25.74 -2.80
N ASP A 127 9.47 25.67 -1.49
CA ASP A 127 9.75 26.84 -0.65
C ASP A 127 10.87 27.71 -1.25
N SER A 128 11.96 27.07 -1.67
CA SER A 128 13.12 27.73 -2.29
C SER A 128 12.75 28.39 -3.62
N THR A 129 11.93 27.73 -4.43
CA THR A 129 11.51 28.24 -5.74
C THR A 129 10.50 29.37 -5.62
N GLN A 130 9.54 29.26 -4.72
CA GLN A 130 8.58 30.32 -4.40
C GLN A 130 9.30 31.56 -3.87
N ALA A 131 10.25 31.40 -2.95
CA ALA A 131 11.07 32.51 -2.43
C ALA A 131 11.87 33.20 -3.56
N ARG A 132 12.49 32.43 -4.46
CA ARG A 132 13.22 32.98 -5.63
C ARG A 132 12.31 33.77 -6.57
N LEU A 133 11.10 33.28 -6.79
CA LEU A 133 10.13 33.85 -7.74
C LEU A 133 9.24 34.94 -7.12
N GLY A 134 9.37 35.22 -5.82
CA GLY A 134 8.53 36.18 -5.10
C GLY A 134 7.05 35.76 -5.07
N ILE A 135 6.79 34.45 -5.06
CA ILE A 135 5.44 33.90 -4.94
C ILE A 135 5.17 33.71 -3.44
N PRO A 136 4.06 34.21 -2.89
CA PRO A 136 3.71 33.95 -1.50
C PRO A 136 3.55 32.43 -1.26
N GLU A 137 3.90 31.95 -0.07
CA GLU A 137 3.63 30.57 0.31
C GLU A 137 2.13 30.29 0.19
N ASP A 138 1.80 29.29 -0.62
CA ASP A 138 0.48 28.67 -0.57
C ASP A 138 0.46 27.74 0.64
N ASN A 139 -0.21 28.14 1.72
CA ASN A 139 -0.55 27.20 2.80
C ASN A 139 -1.64 26.25 2.29
N ASP A 140 -1.22 25.15 1.65
CA ASP A 140 -2.09 24.00 1.34
C ASP A 140 -2.46 23.22 2.61
#